data_AF-A0A820TV94-F1
#
_entry.id   AF-A0A820TV94-F1
#
_cell.length_a   1.000
_cell.length_b   1.000
_cell.length_c   1.000
_cell.angle_alpha   90.00
_cell.angle_beta   90.00
_cell.angle_gamma   90.00
#
_symmetry.space_group_name_H-M   'P 1'
#
loop_
_entity.id
_entity.type
_entity.pdbx_description
1 polymer ?
#
loop_
_entity_poly.entity_id
_entity_poly.type
_entity_poly.pdbx_seq_one_letter_code
_entity_poly.pdbx_strand_id
1 'polypeptide(L)'
;MLKIVNEFEVDYDQHSPIWWYTRECFLSSIINQAFRTMDMKVIIKMGLFLRDICRQIKNIHEKKSKLLDPLTVYRCLKLNTSDFNLLQQNKDDYVSFSSFLLAHIEREFEINVCSNAQQSIDVFPVLFKIEIDPINSEFIPFASLDQLSYDSNTNNDVLFSMNSVFRIASMAKTEKNIWHVQLTGANENDYSLKLSIGFMSLLAPKEKGWNKLGQVMIFVNKLKRAEDLYKILMESIDISDKKATALLYHNLGIIKFKNGSYDEASFFFEKELQIQKKILPSRHVDLASLYNLIGVSNSKMGKLQNAFLYYEKALKIQEEILPSNHADLAITYDNIGLLHQKLGNHVTALSYHQQALEINEEVLSSHHPDLAINYNNLAQIYTFMEDYVNALSYYEKAIRIQELILSSDNPDLAIVYDNIGGVYEKMNEFDKALLFYRKALKINEKVLNSNHPDLAVTYNNIGNIKFYLEDYSSAMLFYRKALQIQQTSLSRNHPYIANTYNSIGIVYKSMREFSNALSYYEKALQIQETSLSPNHSDFMTTYMNLGALYYNTGKYSTSLSYFERALKIGQVSLPENHSTMKRLQKYIAILEKEL
;
A
#
# COMPACT_ATOMS: atom_id res chain seq x y z
N MET A 1 35.79 16.92 -18.73
CA MET A 1 34.32 16.71 -18.77
C MET A 1 33.71 17.20 -20.08
N LEU A 2 33.73 18.51 -20.41
CA LEU A 2 33.16 19.05 -21.66
C LEU A 2 33.79 18.47 -22.95
N LYS A 3 35.10 18.20 -22.96
CA LYS A 3 35.79 17.57 -24.10
C LYS A 3 35.27 16.17 -24.44
N ILE A 4 34.99 15.35 -23.43
CA ILE A 4 34.50 13.97 -23.58
C ILE A 4 33.04 13.97 -24.07
N VAL A 5 32.22 14.93 -23.65
CA VAL A 5 30.83 15.06 -24.12
C VAL A 5 30.77 15.43 -25.60
N ASN A 6 31.60 16.38 -26.04
CA ASN A 6 31.67 16.76 -27.46
C ASN A 6 32.19 15.62 -28.35
N GLU A 7 33.17 14.85 -27.87
CA GLU A 7 33.66 13.65 -28.59
C GLU A 7 32.63 12.52 -28.60
N PHE A 8 31.87 12.33 -27.52
CA PHE A 8 30.75 11.36 -27.49
C PHE A 8 29.68 11.71 -28.52
N GLU A 9 29.29 12.98 -28.64
CA GLU A 9 28.28 13.40 -29.61
C GLU A 9 28.74 13.25 -31.08
N VAL A 10 30.05 13.35 -31.35
CA VAL A 10 30.60 13.29 -32.72
C VAL A 10 30.98 11.85 -33.13
N ASP A 11 31.51 11.04 -32.21
CA ASP A 11 32.12 9.74 -32.52
C ASP A 11 31.37 8.53 -31.94
N TYR A 12 30.15 8.70 -31.40
CA TYR A 12 29.37 7.60 -30.78
C TYR A 12 29.30 6.37 -31.69
N ASP A 13 28.95 6.56 -32.96
CA ASP A 13 28.72 5.49 -33.94
C ASP A 13 30.00 4.74 -34.38
N GLN A 14 31.18 5.30 -34.09
CA GLN A 14 32.46 4.69 -34.47
C GLN A 14 32.93 3.61 -33.50
N HIS A 15 32.37 3.57 -32.29
CA HIS A 15 32.79 2.67 -31.22
C HIS A 15 31.60 1.98 -30.56
N SER A 16 31.84 0.82 -29.93
CA SER A 16 30.76 0.06 -29.31
C SER A 16 30.27 0.67 -27.99
N PRO A 17 29.01 0.43 -27.56
CA PRO A 17 28.50 0.92 -26.28
C PRO A 17 29.36 0.49 -25.07
N ILE A 18 29.88 -0.74 -25.07
CA ILE A 18 30.82 -1.25 -24.06
C ILE A 18 32.12 -0.43 -24.03
N TRP A 19 32.68 -0.11 -25.21
CA TRP A 19 33.89 0.71 -25.32
C TRP A 19 33.68 2.06 -24.64
N TRP A 20 32.57 2.73 -24.95
CA TRP A 20 32.18 3.99 -24.32
C TRP A 20 31.93 3.85 -22.81
N TYR A 21 31.27 2.78 -22.37
CA TYR A 21 31.05 2.53 -20.94
C TYR A 21 32.39 2.45 -20.18
N THR A 22 33.39 1.77 -20.76
CA THR A 22 34.73 1.61 -20.17
C THR A 22 35.66 2.82 -20.34
N ARG A 23 35.25 3.85 -21.10
CA ARG A 23 36.10 4.99 -21.43
C ARG A 23 36.27 5.97 -20.26
N GLU A 24 37.52 6.35 -20.01
CA GLU A 24 38.03 7.32 -19.02
C GLU A 24 37.07 7.59 -17.85
N CYS A 25 36.74 6.57 -17.05
CA CYS A 25 35.99 6.64 -15.79
C CYS A 25 34.66 7.42 -15.80
N PHE A 26 34.24 8.07 -16.88
CA PHE A 26 33.21 9.09 -16.86
C PHE A 26 31.83 8.47 -16.99
N LEU A 27 31.61 7.67 -18.04
CA LEU A 27 30.33 7.02 -18.27
C LEU A 27 30.06 5.91 -17.26
N SER A 28 31.03 5.03 -16.99
CA SER A 28 30.90 4.04 -15.92
C SER A 28 30.67 4.69 -14.56
N SER A 29 31.42 5.73 -14.17
CA SER A 29 31.22 6.40 -12.87
C SER A 29 29.89 7.13 -12.80
N ILE A 30 29.49 7.88 -13.83
CA ILE A 30 28.20 8.59 -13.85
C ILE A 30 27.05 7.60 -13.74
N ILE A 31 27.06 6.55 -14.55
CA ILE A 31 25.98 5.57 -14.58
C ILE A 31 25.93 4.80 -13.26
N ASN A 32 27.07 4.31 -12.76
CA ASN A 32 27.13 3.60 -11.48
C ASN A 32 26.77 4.51 -10.30
N GLN A 33 27.19 5.77 -10.31
CA GLN A 33 26.80 6.77 -9.31
C GLN A 33 25.29 7.03 -9.39
N ALA A 34 24.74 7.24 -10.58
CA ALA A 34 23.32 7.48 -10.78
C ALA A 34 22.47 6.31 -10.29
N PHE A 35 22.89 5.05 -10.50
CA PHE A 35 22.21 3.90 -9.91
C PHE A 35 22.36 3.82 -8.39
N ARG A 36 23.53 4.13 -7.83
CA ARG A 36 23.75 4.15 -6.37
C ARG A 36 22.93 5.25 -5.68
N THR A 37 22.86 6.43 -6.26
CA THR A 37 22.10 7.58 -5.72
C THR A 37 20.65 7.60 -6.18
N MET A 38 20.25 6.67 -7.07
CA MET A 38 18.95 6.65 -7.73
C MET A 38 18.60 7.99 -8.41
N ASP A 39 19.56 8.60 -9.10
CA ASP A 39 19.34 9.81 -9.89
C ASP A 39 18.55 9.47 -11.17
N MET A 40 17.23 9.52 -11.05
CA MET A 40 16.29 9.16 -12.11
C MET A 40 16.48 10.02 -13.37
N LYS A 41 16.92 11.28 -13.24
CA LYS A 41 17.09 12.19 -14.38
C LYS A 41 18.24 11.74 -15.27
N VAL A 42 19.37 11.38 -14.65
CA VAL A 42 20.53 10.83 -15.38
C VAL A 42 20.19 9.48 -16.00
N ILE A 43 19.54 8.58 -15.23
CA ILE A 43 19.16 7.24 -15.69
C ILE A 43 18.23 7.31 -16.91
N ILE A 44 17.21 8.18 -16.90
CA ILE A 44 16.28 8.36 -18.01
C ILE A 44 17.00 8.91 -19.24
N LYS A 45 17.81 9.96 -19.07
CA LYS A 45 18.57 10.57 -20.18
C LYS A 45 19.54 9.58 -20.83
N MET A 46 20.17 8.71 -20.05
CA MET A 46 21.07 7.67 -20.55
C MET A 46 20.33 6.40 -20.99
N GLY A 47 18.99 6.36 -20.97
CA GLY A 47 18.20 5.16 -21.19
C GLY A 47 18.47 4.45 -22.52
N LEU A 48 18.68 5.18 -23.61
CA LEU A 48 19.04 4.61 -24.91
C LEU A 48 20.42 3.93 -24.86
N PHE A 49 21.40 4.62 -24.29
CA PHE A 49 22.76 4.09 -24.11
C PHE A 49 22.76 2.84 -23.22
N LEU A 50 22.03 2.85 -22.10
CA LEU A 50 21.87 1.70 -21.21
C LEU A 50 21.25 0.50 -21.92
N ARG A 51 20.22 0.73 -22.74
CA ARG A 51 19.60 -0.32 -23.55
C ARG A 51 20.58 -0.92 -24.55
N ASP A 52 21.38 -0.08 -25.21
CA ASP A 52 22.32 -0.50 -26.23
C ASP A 52 23.48 -1.32 -25.61
N ILE A 53 23.99 -0.92 -24.44
CA ILE A 53 24.96 -1.73 -23.67
C ILE A 53 24.36 -3.09 -23.30
N CYS A 54 23.16 -3.12 -22.70
CA CYS A 54 22.53 -4.39 -22.30
C CYS A 54 22.31 -5.32 -23.49
N ARG A 55 21.91 -4.77 -24.65
CA ARG A 55 21.75 -5.54 -25.89
C ARG A 55 23.08 -6.08 -26.40
N GLN A 56 24.15 -5.28 -26.34
CA GLN A 56 25.47 -5.72 -26.74
C GLN A 56 25.99 -6.85 -25.85
N ILE A 57 25.87 -6.73 -24.52
CA ILE A 57 26.27 -7.78 -23.57
C ILE A 57 25.51 -9.07 -23.88
N LYS A 58 24.18 -8.99 -24.07
CA LYS A 58 23.36 -10.15 -24.41
C LYS A 58 23.77 -10.82 -25.72
N ASN A 59 23.98 -10.03 -26.77
CA ASN A 59 24.41 -10.56 -28.07
C ASN A 59 25.78 -11.26 -28.01
N ILE A 60 26.71 -10.77 -27.19
CA ILE A 60 28.02 -11.41 -26.99
C ILE A 60 27.85 -12.70 -26.19
N HIS A 61 27.05 -12.67 -25.12
CA HIS A 61 26.74 -13.83 -24.30
C HIS A 61 26.15 -14.96 -25.15
N GLU A 62 25.11 -14.69 -25.95
CA GLU A 62 24.44 -15.68 -26.82
C GLU A 62 25.40 -16.30 -27.87
N LYS A 63 26.41 -15.54 -28.32
CA LYS A 63 27.41 -16.03 -29.29
C LYS A 63 28.48 -16.92 -28.64
N LYS A 64 28.83 -16.66 -27.37
CA LYS A 64 29.93 -17.34 -26.65
C LYS A 64 29.44 -18.50 -25.75
N SER A 65 28.21 -18.46 -25.22
CA SER A 65 27.71 -19.44 -24.23
C SER A 65 27.65 -20.88 -24.74
N LYS A 66 27.58 -21.10 -26.06
CA LYS A 66 27.50 -22.45 -26.64
C LYS A 66 28.82 -23.25 -26.67
N LEU A 67 29.95 -22.68 -26.23
CA LEU A 67 31.30 -23.20 -26.54
C LEU A 67 32.35 -23.04 -25.42
N LEU A 68 32.00 -22.72 -24.17
CA LEU A 68 32.97 -22.36 -23.12
C LEU A 68 32.98 -23.30 -21.90
N ASP A 69 34.18 -23.51 -21.35
CA ASP A 69 34.42 -24.12 -20.03
C ASP A 69 33.91 -23.21 -18.88
N PRO A 70 33.67 -23.76 -17.69
CA PRO A 70 33.31 -22.97 -16.50
C PRO A 70 34.32 -21.84 -16.22
N LEU A 71 33.82 -20.64 -16.00
CA LEU A 71 34.62 -19.43 -15.79
C LEU A 71 34.52 -18.96 -14.34
N THR A 72 35.65 -18.65 -13.71
CA THR A 72 35.67 -18.02 -12.38
C THR A 72 36.20 -16.60 -12.50
N VAL A 73 35.46 -15.63 -11.94
CA VAL A 73 35.87 -14.22 -11.88
C VAL A 73 35.75 -13.68 -10.47
N TYR A 74 36.46 -12.58 -10.21
CA TYR A 74 36.58 -11.96 -8.89
C TYR A 74 36.19 -10.49 -8.96
N ARG A 75 35.55 -10.00 -7.90
CA ARG A 75 35.26 -8.57 -7.76
C ARG A 75 35.32 -8.13 -6.31
N CYS A 76 36.16 -7.16 -6.02
CA CYS A 76 36.18 -6.48 -4.75
C CYS A 76 35.12 -5.37 -4.69
N LEU A 77 34.29 -5.37 -3.64
CA LEU A 77 33.39 -4.26 -3.32
C LEU A 77 33.53 -3.84 -1.86
N LYS A 78 33.26 -2.55 -1.65
CA LYS A 78 33.20 -1.91 -0.34
C LYS A 78 31.73 -1.79 0.06
N LEU A 79 31.31 -2.53 1.08
CA LEU A 79 29.94 -2.48 1.59
C LEU A 79 29.86 -1.62 2.85
N ASN A 80 28.80 -0.82 2.96
CA ASN A 80 28.46 -0.17 4.23
C ASN A 80 27.85 -1.21 5.21
N THR A 81 27.67 -0.81 6.47
CA THR A 81 27.12 -1.70 7.52
C THR A 81 25.74 -2.26 7.18
N SER A 82 24.86 -1.48 6.55
CA SER A 82 23.51 -1.92 6.18
C SER A 82 23.56 -3.03 5.12
N ASP A 83 24.27 -2.78 4.03
CA ASP A 83 24.39 -3.71 2.91
C ASP A 83 25.13 -4.99 3.33
N PHE A 84 26.13 -4.85 4.20
CA PHE A 84 26.86 -5.99 4.75
C PHE A 84 25.97 -6.84 5.67
N ASN A 85 25.18 -6.23 6.55
CA ASN A 85 24.25 -6.96 7.41
C ASN A 85 23.18 -7.69 6.60
N LEU A 86 22.67 -7.06 5.53
CA LEU A 86 21.72 -7.69 4.61
C LEU A 86 22.33 -8.91 3.91
N LEU A 87 23.59 -8.79 3.47
CA LEU A 87 24.33 -9.90 2.89
C LEU A 87 24.52 -11.06 3.88
N GLN A 88 24.76 -10.77 5.16
CA GLN A 88 24.89 -11.80 6.20
C GLN A 88 23.56 -12.49 6.53
N GLN A 89 22.45 -11.75 6.55
CA GLN A 89 21.12 -12.28 6.83
C GLN A 89 20.62 -13.22 5.72
N ASN A 90 21.03 -12.95 4.48
CA ASN A 90 20.61 -13.68 3.29
C ASN A 90 21.58 -14.82 2.91
N LYS A 91 22.28 -15.41 3.89
CA LYS A 91 23.15 -16.55 3.65
C LYS A 91 22.31 -17.71 3.05
N ASP A 92 22.79 -18.30 1.96
CA ASP A 92 22.11 -19.34 1.14
C ASP A 92 20.96 -18.85 0.24
N ASP A 93 20.70 -17.53 0.19
CA ASP A 93 19.72 -16.86 -0.67
C ASP A 93 20.42 -16.13 -1.86
N TYR A 94 19.72 -15.21 -2.54
CA TYR A 94 20.24 -14.46 -3.69
C TYR A 94 20.77 -13.08 -3.33
N VAL A 95 21.77 -12.65 -4.09
CA VAL A 95 22.23 -11.26 -4.18
C VAL A 95 22.06 -10.76 -5.60
N SER A 96 21.62 -9.52 -5.78
CA SER A 96 21.59 -8.86 -7.08
C SER A 96 22.38 -7.56 -7.05
N PHE A 97 22.98 -7.23 -8.19
CA PHE A 97 23.69 -5.96 -8.36
C PHE A 97 22.83 -5.01 -9.18
N SER A 98 22.48 -3.86 -8.59
CA SER A 98 21.63 -2.83 -9.22
C SER A 98 22.31 -2.05 -10.35
N SER A 99 23.59 -2.31 -10.60
CA SER A 99 24.40 -1.67 -11.65
C SER A 99 25.19 -2.74 -12.41
N PHE A 100 25.85 -2.35 -13.50
CA PHE A 100 26.73 -3.27 -14.22
C PHE A 100 27.88 -3.69 -13.31
N LEU A 101 28.16 -4.99 -13.29
CA LEU A 101 29.26 -5.54 -12.49
C LEU A 101 30.43 -5.80 -13.42
N LEU A 102 31.53 -5.09 -13.20
CA LEU A 102 32.82 -5.37 -13.84
C LEU A 102 33.62 -6.28 -12.91
N ALA A 103 34.03 -7.47 -13.36
CA ALA A 103 34.79 -8.44 -12.59
C ALA A 103 36.02 -8.89 -13.36
N HIS A 104 37.09 -9.27 -12.65
CA HIS A 104 38.37 -9.61 -13.23
C HIS A 104 38.68 -11.11 -13.04
N ILE A 105 39.33 -11.75 -14.01
CA ILE A 105 39.66 -13.20 -13.93
C ILE A 105 40.73 -13.48 -12.86
N GLU A 106 41.70 -12.57 -12.67
CA GLU A 106 42.80 -12.78 -11.73
C GLU A 106 42.44 -12.41 -10.28
N ARG A 107 42.55 -13.39 -9.38
CA ARG A 107 42.26 -13.23 -7.95
C ARG A 107 43.16 -12.21 -7.23
N GLU A 108 44.47 -12.29 -7.46
CA GLU A 108 45.45 -11.47 -6.72
C GLU A 108 45.31 -9.98 -7.02
N PHE A 109 44.93 -9.64 -8.26
CA PHE A 109 44.63 -8.27 -8.66
C PHE A 109 43.51 -7.66 -7.78
N GLU A 110 42.39 -8.35 -7.64
CA GLU A 110 41.23 -7.87 -6.84
C GLU A 110 41.50 -7.91 -5.32
N ILE A 111 42.34 -8.82 -4.82
CA ILE A 111 42.77 -8.82 -3.42
C ILE A 111 43.58 -7.56 -3.09
N ASN A 112 44.45 -7.11 -4.00
CA ASN A 112 45.20 -5.87 -3.84
C ASN A 112 44.28 -4.65 -3.81
N VAL A 113 43.24 -4.63 -4.66
CA VAL A 113 42.19 -3.59 -4.63
C VAL A 113 41.47 -3.56 -3.28
N CYS A 114 41.10 -4.72 -2.73
CA CYS A 114 40.48 -4.85 -1.41
C CYS A 114 41.41 -4.45 -0.25
N SER A 115 42.71 -4.70 -0.37
CA SER A 115 43.68 -4.37 0.67
C SER A 115 43.94 -2.86 0.73
N ASN A 116 44.01 -2.19 -0.42
CA ASN A 116 44.12 -0.73 -0.51
C ASN A 116 42.85 0.00 -0.02
N ALA A 117 41.74 -0.72 0.13
CA ALA A 117 40.46 -0.16 0.54
C ALA A 117 40.27 0.04 2.05
N GLN A 118 41.14 -0.53 2.90
CA GLN A 118 40.97 -0.64 4.36
C GLN A 118 41.11 0.68 5.15
N GLN A 119 41.14 1.83 4.49
CA GLN A 119 41.47 3.12 5.11
C GLN A 119 40.26 3.88 5.69
N SER A 120 39.05 3.32 5.68
CA SER A 120 37.83 3.98 6.16
C SER A 120 37.13 3.19 7.27
N ILE A 121 36.84 3.86 8.38
CA ILE A 121 35.99 3.37 9.48
C ILE A 121 34.56 3.19 8.91
N ASP A 122 33.89 2.08 9.23
CA ASP A 122 32.53 1.69 8.80
C ASP A 122 32.35 1.12 7.37
N VAL A 123 33.42 0.57 6.76
CA VAL A 123 33.35 -0.09 5.45
C VAL A 123 33.91 -1.51 5.51
N PHE A 124 33.15 -2.47 4.98
CA PHE A 124 33.52 -3.88 4.92
C PHE A 124 34.05 -4.24 3.52
N PRO A 125 35.33 -4.58 3.36
CA PRO A 125 35.86 -5.07 2.10
C PRO A 125 35.40 -6.52 1.87
N VAL A 126 34.68 -6.73 0.78
CA VAL A 126 34.14 -8.03 0.38
C VAL A 126 34.69 -8.41 -0.99
N LEU A 127 35.38 -9.55 -1.06
CA LEU A 127 35.79 -10.18 -2.30
C LEU A 127 34.75 -11.21 -2.73
N PHE A 128 34.04 -10.90 -3.81
CA PHE A 128 33.14 -11.84 -4.46
C PHE A 128 33.93 -12.74 -5.40
N LYS A 129 33.81 -14.06 -5.22
CA LYS A 129 34.26 -15.09 -6.17
C LYS A 129 33.01 -15.58 -6.90
N ILE A 130 32.93 -15.32 -8.20
CA ILE A 130 31.76 -15.64 -9.02
C ILE A 130 32.11 -16.82 -9.92
N GLU A 131 31.44 -17.93 -9.70
CA GLU A 131 31.55 -19.14 -10.52
C GLU A 131 30.41 -19.15 -11.55
N ILE A 132 30.79 -19.12 -12.82
CA ILE A 132 29.88 -19.09 -13.96
C ILE A 132 29.95 -20.44 -14.66
N ASP A 133 28.81 -21.11 -14.74
CA ASP A 133 28.62 -22.27 -15.59
C ASP A 133 27.85 -21.83 -16.84
N PRO A 134 28.52 -21.72 -18.02
CA PRO A 134 27.92 -21.18 -19.24
C PRO A 134 26.66 -21.94 -19.72
N ILE A 135 26.53 -23.22 -19.34
CA ILE A 135 25.41 -24.08 -19.73
C ILE A 135 24.19 -23.81 -18.85
N ASN A 136 24.40 -23.47 -17.58
CA ASN A 136 23.35 -23.28 -16.58
C ASN A 136 23.02 -21.81 -16.28
N SER A 137 23.70 -20.86 -16.95
CA SER A 137 23.60 -19.41 -16.68
C SER A 137 22.81 -18.61 -17.73
N GLU A 138 21.75 -19.17 -18.33
CA GLU A 138 20.95 -18.47 -19.36
C GLU A 138 20.38 -17.11 -18.90
N PHE A 139 20.20 -16.92 -17.59
CA PHE A 139 19.62 -15.70 -17.00
C PHE A 139 20.63 -14.59 -16.67
N ILE A 140 21.94 -14.81 -16.82
CA ILE A 140 22.95 -13.81 -16.47
C ILE A 140 23.80 -13.47 -17.70
N PRO A 141 23.39 -12.47 -18.50
CA PRO A 141 24.18 -12.04 -19.63
C PRO A 141 25.49 -11.41 -19.15
N PHE A 142 26.61 -11.92 -19.68
CA PHE A 142 27.94 -11.36 -19.46
C PHE A 142 28.74 -11.31 -20.76
N ALA A 143 29.69 -10.39 -20.84
CA ALA A 143 30.58 -10.23 -21.97
C ALA A 143 32.04 -10.13 -21.52
N SER A 144 32.92 -10.95 -22.11
CA SER A 144 34.37 -10.72 -22.02
C SER A 144 34.73 -9.46 -22.78
N LEU A 145 35.57 -8.61 -22.19
CA LEU A 145 35.91 -7.29 -22.71
C LEU A 145 37.08 -7.27 -23.70
N ASP A 146 37.68 -8.42 -23.99
CA ASP A 146 38.81 -8.56 -24.92
C ASP A 146 38.56 -7.80 -26.23
N GLN A 147 39.40 -6.79 -26.51
CA GLN A 147 39.34 -5.93 -27.71
C GLN A 147 38.08 -5.04 -27.85
N LEU A 148 37.17 -5.06 -26.87
CA LEU A 148 35.95 -4.24 -26.86
C LEU A 148 36.02 -3.04 -25.91
N SER A 149 36.91 -3.09 -24.92
CA SER A 149 37.14 -2.03 -23.95
C SER A 149 37.93 -0.85 -24.54
N TYR A 150 37.79 0.32 -23.92
CA TYR A 150 38.62 1.50 -24.18
C TYR A 150 40.10 1.27 -23.84
N ASP A 151 40.35 0.59 -22.72
CA ASP A 151 41.71 0.30 -22.26
C ASP A 151 42.13 -1.10 -22.73
N SER A 152 43.16 -1.15 -23.59
CA SER A 152 43.71 -2.39 -24.14
C SER A 152 44.32 -3.32 -23.09
N ASN A 153 44.52 -2.85 -21.85
CA ASN A 153 45.03 -3.66 -20.74
C ASN A 153 43.93 -4.48 -20.02
N THR A 154 42.66 -4.34 -20.39
CA THR A 154 41.52 -5.03 -19.75
C THR A 154 41.24 -6.43 -20.32
N ASN A 155 42.25 -7.11 -20.87
CA ASN A 155 42.15 -8.43 -21.53
C ASN A 155 41.74 -9.60 -20.61
N ASN A 156 41.23 -9.32 -19.41
CA ASN A 156 40.80 -10.28 -18.40
C ASN A 156 39.53 -9.81 -17.65
N ASP A 157 38.86 -8.76 -18.13
CA ASP A 157 37.63 -8.23 -17.52
C ASP A 157 36.38 -8.84 -18.14
N VAL A 158 35.40 -9.10 -17.27
CA VAL A 158 34.06 -9.58 -17.61
C VAL A 158 33.04 -8.59 -17.10
N LEU A 159 32.18 -8.12 -18.01
CA LEU A 159 31.10 -7.21 -17.70
C LEU A 159 29.77 -7.96 -17.66
N PHE A 160 29.11 -7.94 -16.52
CA PHE A 160 27.77 -8.47 -16.33
C PHE A 160 26.71 -7.39 -16.53
N SER A 161 25.56 -7.81 -17.05
CA SER A 161 24.39 -6.95 -17.19
C SER A 161 23.85 -6.47 -15.83
N MET A 162 23.09 -5.38 -15.86
CA MET A 162 22.40 -4.88 -14.67
C MET A 162 21.38 -5.89 -14.14
N ASN A 163 21.18 -5.90 -12.82
CA ASN A 163 20.28 -6.81 -12.12
C ASN A 163 20.64 -8.30 -12.31
N SER A 164 21.92 -8.59 -12.60
CA SER A 164 22.44 -9.95 -12.53
C SER A 164 22.25 -10.49 -11.11
N VAL A 165 21.58 -11.64 -11.01
CA VAL A 165 21.24 -12.29 -9.74
C VAL A 165 22.13 -13.50 -9.53
N PHE A 166 22.76 -13.60 -8.37
CA PHE A 166 23.65 -14.69 -8.00
C PHE A 166 23.19 -15.33 -6.70
N ARG A 167 23.37 -16.63 -6.56
CA ARG A 167 23.15 -17.33 -5.30
C ARG A 167 24.39 -17.27 -4.43
N ILE A 168 24.23 -16.96 -3.15
CA ILE A 168 25.31 -16.95 -2.17
C ILE A 168 25.56 -18.40 -1.73
N ALA A 169 26.69 -18.97 -2.16
CA ALA A 169 27.05 -20.35 -1.85
C ALA A 169 27.80 -20.48 -0.52
N SER A 170 28.67 -19.53 -0.20
CA SER A 170 29.38 -19.51 1.08
C SER A 170 29.89 -18.11 1.40
N MET A 171 30.09 -17.83 2.69
CA MET A 171 30.70 -16.60 3.18
C MET A 171 31.67 -16.92 4.30
N ALA A 172 32.91 -16.45 4.19
CA ALA A 172 33.95 -16.67 5.18
C ALA A 172 34.83 -15.44 5.34
N LYS A 173 35.34 -15.20 6.55
CA LYS A 173 36.29 -14.11 6.82
C LYS A 173 37.71 -14.66 6.75
N THR A 174 38.61 -13.96 6.06
CA THR A 174 40.04 -14.32 6.00
C THR A 174 40.89 -13.53 6.98
N GLU A 175 42.12 -14.00 7.20
CA GLU A 175 43.11 -13.41 8.11
C GLU A 175 43.44 -11.94 7.81
N LYS A 176 43.28 -11.51 6.55
CA LYS A 176 43.49 -10.11 6.12
C LYS A 176 42.29 -9.19 6.37
N ASN A 177 41.31 -9.58 7.18
CA ASN A 177 40.09 -8.81 7.47
C ASN A 177 39.21 -8.55 6.23
N ILE A 178 39.35 -9.38 5.19
CA ILE A 178 38.55 -9.37 3.96
C ILE A 178 37.53 -10.51 4.02
N TRP A 179 36.28 -10.20 3.70
CA TRP A 179 35.23 -11.21 3.59
C TRP A 179 35.22 -11.82 2.20
N HIS A 180 35.31 -13.14 2.12
CA HIS A 180 35.17 -13.90 0.88
C HIS A 180 33.75 -14.40 0.77
N VAL A 181 33.10 -14.07 -0.34
CA VAL A 181 31.74 -14.50 -0.65
C VAL A 181 31.76 -15.25 -1.97
N GLN A 182 31.38 -16.52 -1.94
CA GLN A 182 31.25 -17.33 -3.14
C GLN A 182 29.84 -17.16 -3.71
N LEU A 183 29.79 -16.78 -4.98
CA LEU A 183 28.59 -16.58 -5.76
C LEU A 183 28.54 -17.59 -6.89
N THR A 184 27.36 -18.13 -7.13
CA THR A 184 27.07 -19.01 -8.28
C THR A 184 25.95 -18.38 -9.11
N GLY A 185 25.99 -18.59 -10.43
CA GLY A 185 24.93 -18.09 -11.30
C GLY A 185 23.55 -18.68 -10.96
N ALA A 186 22.50 -17.84 -10.92
CA ALA A 186 21.12 -18.30 -10.78
C ALA A 186 20.65 -19.03 -12.05
N ASN A 187 20.00 -20.19 -11.90
CA ASN A 187 19.59 -21.12 -12.97
C ASN A 187 18.06 -21.08 -13.20
N GLU A 188 17.57 -21.45 -14.39
CA GLU A 188 16.15 -21.55 -14.77
C GLU A 188 15.32 -22.51 -13.91
N ASN A 189 15.96 -23.51 -13.30
CA ASN A 189 15.29 -24.49 -12.44
C ASN A 189 14.95 -23.95 -11.04
N ASP A 190 15.33 -22.71 -10.76
CA ASP A 190 15.04 -22.05 -9.51
C ASP A 190 13.59 -21.57 -9.48
N TYR A 191 12.71 -22.45 -8.99
CA TYR A 191 11.26 -22.20 -8.91
C TYR A 191 10.93 -20.88 -8.20
N SER A 192 11.68 -20.53 -7.16
CA SER A 192 11.59 -19.29 -6.38
C SER A 192 11.84 -18.04 -7.23
N LEU A 193 12.93 -18.05 -8.01
CA LEU A 193 13.30 -16.94 -8.89
C LEU A 193 12.30 -16.80 -10.05
N LYS A 194 11.87 -17.93 -10.63
CA LYS A 194 10.90 -17.98 -11.73
C LYS A 194 9.52 -17.48 -11.31
N LEU A 195 9.09 -17.78 -10.09
CA LEU A 195 7.89 -17.22 -9.49
C LEU A 195 8.01 -15.71 -9.30
N SER A 196 9.14 -15.21 -8.79
CA SER A 196 9.33 -13.77 -8.58
C SER A 196 9.37 -12.98 -9.89
N ILE A 197 10.07 -13.50 -10.91
CA ILE A 197 10.11 -12.89 -12.25
C ILE A 197 8.75 -13.01 -12.95
N GLY A 198 8.11 -14.17 -12.84
CA GLY A 198 6.77 -14.43 -13.37
C GLY A 198 5.74 -13.48 -12.77
N PHE A 199 5.77 -13.30 -11.44
CA PHE A 199 4.95 -12.33 -10.72
C PHE A 199 5.19 -10.91 -11.25
N MET A 200 6.45 -10.47 -11.36
CA MET A 200 6.79 -9.16 -11.94
C MET A 200 6.31 -8.97 -13.39
N SER A 201 6.23 -10.04 -14.17
CA SER A 201 5.69 -10.02 -15.53
C SER A 201 4.16 -9.94 -15.58
N LEU A 202 3.47 -10.60 -14.63
CA LEU A 202 2.03 -10.55 -14.41
C LEU A 202 1.56 -9.17 -13.93
N LEU A 203 2.40 -8.45 -13.19
CA LEU A 203 2.06 -7.16 -12.59
C LEU A 203 1.95 -6.00 -13.59
N ALA A 204 2.61 -6.08 -14.75
CA ALA A 204 2.54 -5.06 -15.79
C ALA A 204 2.70 -5.71 -17.18
N PRO A 205 1.70 -6.48 -17.64
CA PRO A 205 1.82 -7.37 -18.80
C PRO A 205 1.80 -6.63 -20.14
N LYS A 206 1.33 -5.37 -20.17
CA LYS A 206 1.13 -4.57 -21.40
C LYS A 206 2.05 -3.35 -21.55
N GLU A 207 2.72 -2.93 -20.50
CA GLU A 207 3.55 -1.71 -20.50
C GLU A 207 5.00 -1.97 -20.91
N LYS A 208 5.62 -0.97 -21.55
CA LYS A 208 7.04 -1.02 -21.98
C LYS A 208 7.81 0.18 -21.44
N GLY A 209 9.11 0.00 -21.24
CA GLY A 209 10.02 1.08 -20.85
C GLY A 209 9.73 1.66 -19.46
N TRP A 210 9.80 2.99 -19.34
CA TRP A 210 9.69 3.70 -18.07
C TRP A 210 8.30 3.59 -17.41
N ASN A 211 7.23 3.44 -18.18
CA ASN A 211 5.88 3.26 -17.61
C ASN A 211 5.75 1.96 -16.83
N LYS A 212 6.34 0.88 -17.33
CA LYS A 212 6.39 -0.41 -16.61
C LYS A 212 7.14 -0.25 -15.28
N LEU A 213 8.26 0.46 -15.29
CA LEU A 213 9.02 0.74 -14.07
C LEU A 213 8.20 1.55 -13.06
N GLY A 214 7.51 2.59 -13.52
CA GLY A 214 6.65 3.40 -12.66
C GLY A 214 5.51 2.60 -12.03
N GLN A 215 4.81 1.76 -12.79
CA GLN A 215 3.76 0.88 -12.26
C GLN A 215 4.30 -0.12 -11.24
N VAL A 216 5.46 -0.73 -11.51
CA VAL A 216 6.13 -1.60 -10.54
C VAL A 216 6.45 -0.83 -9.26
N MET A 217 6.98 0.40 -9.35
CA MET A 217 7.23 1.23 -8.17
C MET A 217 5.96 1.57 -7.38
N ILE A 218 4.84 1.84 -8.07
CA ILE A 218 3.52 2.04 -7.46
C ILE A 218 3.05 0.78 -6.73
N PHE A 219 3.32 -0.39 -7.31
CA PHE A 219 2.94 -1.68 -6.74
C PHE A 219 3.75 -2.00 -5.48
N VAL A 220 5.08 -1.85 -5.52
CA VAL A 220 5.95 -2.06 -4.34
C VAL A 220 5.92 -0.91 -3.32
N ASN A 221 4.89 -0.07 -3.40
CA ASN A 221 4.63 1.07 -2.53
C ASN A 221 5.80 2.09 -2.42
N LYS A 222 6.60 2.24 -3.48
CA LYS A 222 7.64 3.27 -3.59
C LYS A 222 7.08 4.52 -4.29
N LEU A 223 5.98 5.03 -3.73
CA LEU A 223 5.13 6.06 -4.36
C LEU A 223 5.89 7.35 -4.69
N LYS A 224 6.77 7.83 -3.81
CA LYS A 224 7.59 9.03 -4.06
C LYS A 224 8.51 8.88 -5.28
N ARG A 225 9.18 7.73 -5.42
CA ARG A 225 10.07 7.47 -6.56
C ARG A 225 9.29 7.32 -7.87
N ALA A 226 8.13 6.68 -7.81
CA ALA A 226 7.23 6.61 -8.95
C ALA A 226 6.79 8.03 -9.37
N GLU A 227 6.45 8.89 -8.40
CA GLU A 227 6.07 10.28 -8.66
C GLU A 227 7.20 11.05 -9.35
N ASP A 228 8.42 10.96 -8.84
CA ASP A 228 9.60 11.62 -9.41
C ASP A 228 9.85 11.14 -10.86
N LEU A 229 9.74 9.84 -11.11
CA LEU A 229 9.84 9.25 -12.44
C LEU A 229 8.79 9.84 -13.39
N TYR A 230 7.51 9.80 -13.03
CA TYR A 230 6.44 10.30 -13.91
C TYR A 230 6.48 11.82 -14.11
N LYS A 231 6.98 12.59 -13.14
CA LYS A 231 7.25 14.03 -13.32
C LYS A 231 8.36 14.28 -14.33
N ILE A 232 9.47 13.55 -14.26
CA ILE A 232 10.55 13.67 -15.25
C ILE A 232 10.05 13.27 -16.64
N LEU A 233 9.26 12.19 -16.74
CA LEU A 233 8.65 11.78 -18.01
C LEU A 233 7.73 12.87 -18.57
N MET A 234 6.94 13.52 -17.71
CA MET A 234 6.06 14.63 -18.09
C MET A 234 6.83 15.85 -18.60
N GLU A 235 8.02 16.15 -18.08
CA GLU A 235 8.88 17.22 -18.62
C GLU A 235 9.46 16.88 -20.00
N SER A 236 9.64 15.59 -20.28
CA SER A 236 10.27 15.11 -21.52
C SER A 236 9.30 14.74 -22.64
N ILE A 237 8.00 14.67 -22.34
CA ILE A 237 7.00 14.17 -23.28
C ILE A 237 6.66 15.23 -24.33
N ASP A 238 6.47 14.80 -25.57
CA ASP A 238 5.80 15.63 -26.56
C ASP A 238 4.32 15.75 -26.19
N ILE A 239 3.90 16.95 -25.79
CA ILE A 239 2.52 17.28 -25.41
C ILE A 239 1.54 17.01 -26.57
N SER A 240 2.03 16.92 -27.81
CA SER A 240 1.22 16.54 -28.97
C SER A 240 0.73 15.08 -28.89
N ASP A 241 1.48 14.19 -28.22
CA ASP A 241 1.06 12.82 -27.94
C ASP A 241 0.06 12.79 -26.79
N LYS A 242 -1.20 12.99 -27.15
CA LYS A 242 -2.32 13.00 -26.21
C LYS A 242 -2.50 11.67 -25.48
N LYS A 243 -2.16 10.52 -26.10
CA LYS A 243 -2.33 9.20 -25.45
C LYS A 243 -1.28 9.01 -24.36
N ALA A 244 -0.02 9.28 -24.68
CA ALA A 244 1.05 9.18 -23.69
C ALA A 244 0.88 10.22 -22.57
N THR A 245 0.43 11.44 -22.89
CA THR A 245 0.13 12.47 -21.88
C THR A 245 -1.01 12.03 -20.95
N ALA A 246 -2.09 11.45 -21.47
CA ALA A 246 -3.19 10.92 -20.67
C ALA A 246 -2.71 9.82 -19.69
N LEU A 247 -1.87 8.90 -20.17
CA LEU A 247 -1.31 7.81 -19.34
C LEU A 247 -0.40 8.33 -18.22
N LEU A 248 0.36 9.40 -18.44
CA LEU A 248 1.16 10.02 -17.37
C LEU A 248 0.27 10.63 -16.29
N TYR A 249 -0.77 11.37 -16.69
CA TYR A 249 -1.75 11.91 -15.74
C TYR A 249 -2.48 10.80 -14.97
N HIS A 250 -2.83 9.70 -15.64
CA HIS A 250 -3.41 8.52 -15.00
C HIS A 250 -2.54 8.01 -13.85
N ASN A 251 -1.27 7.72 -14.14
CA ASN A 251 -0.36 7.15 -13.15
C ASN A 251 -0.05 8.12 -12.01
N LEU A 252 0.06 9.42 -12.29
CA LEU A 252 0.19 10.45 -11.25
C LEU A 252 -1.07 10.51 -10.36
N GLY A 253 -2.27 10.41 -10.96
CA GLY A 253 -3.53 10.32 -10.22
C GLY A 253 -3.58 9.11 -9.30
N ILE A 254 -3.18 7.93 -9.78
CA ILE A 254 -3.09 6.70 -8.97
C ILE A 254 -2.10 6.85 -7.82
N ILE A 255 -0.93 7.46 -8.05
CA ILE A 255 0.06 7.73 -7.01
C ILE A 255 -0.52 8.63 -5.91
N LYS A 256 -1.17 9.73 -6.30
CA LYS A 256 -1.79 10.65 -5.35
C LYS A 256 -2.93 10.02 -4.58
N PHE A 257 -3.72 9.19 -5.26
CA PHE A 257 -4.80 8.43 -4.63
C PHE A 257 -4.25 7.50 -3.55
N LYS A 258 -3.19 6.73 -3.86
CA LYS A 258 -2.54 5.84 -2.88
C LYS A 258 -1.85 6.58 -1.73
N ASN A 259 -1.32 7.79 -1.98
CA ASN A 259 -0.76 8.64 -0.93
C ASN A 259 -1.84 9.28 -0.02
N GLY A 260 -3.13 9.14 -0.36
CA GLY A 260 -4.24 9.76 0.38
C GLY A 260 -4.53 11.22 0.00
N SER A 261 -3.79 11.79 -0.96
CA SER A 261 -4.03 13.12 -1.54
C SER A 261 -5.14 13.05 -2.59
N TYR A 262 -6.38 12.83 -2.14
CA TYR A 262 -7.53 12.58 -3.02
C TYR A 262 -7.93 13.79 -3.89
N ASP A 263 -7.61 15.01 -3.46
CA ASP A 263 -7.81 16.24 -4.21
C ASP A 263 -6.87 16.34 -5.41
N GLU A 264 -5.56 16.10 -5.21
CA GLU A 264 -4.58 16.03 -6.29
C GLU A 264 -4.86 14.85 -7.23
N ALA A 265 -5.30 13.71 -6.68
CA ALA A 265 -5.71 12.55 -7.48
C ALA A 265 -6.88 12.91 -8.42
N SER A 266 -7.93 13.52 -7.88
CA SER A 266 -9.08 13.98 -8.66
C SER A 266 -8.64 14.99 -9.72
N PHE A 267 -7.72 15.90 -9.41
CA PHE A 267 -7.18 16.86 -10.38
C PHE A 267 -6.50 16.16 -11.56
N PHE A 268 -5.62 15.19 -11.29
CA PHE A 268 -4.93 14.46 -12.36
C PHE A 268 -5.87 13.61 -13.20
N PHE A 269 -6.84 12.92 -12.58
CA PHE A 269 -7.86 12.18 -13.31
C PHE A 269 -8.76 13.09 -14.16
N GLU A 270 -9.09 14.30 -13.69
CA GLU A 270 -9.84 15.27 -14.48
C GLU A 270 -9.02 15.80 -15.68
N LYS A 271 -7.69 15.97 -15.53
CA LYS A 271 -6.80 16.32 -16.64
C LYS A 271 -6.72 15.20 -17.67
N GLU A 272 -6.59 13.96 -17.22
CA GLU A 272 -6.69 12.79 -18.09
C GLU A 272 -8.02 12.77 -18.85
N LEU A 273 -9.14 13.03 -18.16
CA LEU A 273 -10.48 13.00 -18.73
C LEU A 273 -10.66 14.04 -19.84
N GLN A 274 -10.13 15.25 -19.63
CA GLN A 274 -10.15 16.32 -20.63
C GLN A 274 -9.41 15.94 -21.91
N ILE A 275 -8.34 15.15 -21.79
CA ILE A 275 -7.55 14.68 -22.94
C ILE A 275 -8.25 13.50 -23.61
N GLN A 276 -8.68 12.51 -22.84
CA GLN A 276 -9.36 11.32 -23.36
C GLN A 276 -10.65 11.66 -24.11
N LYS A 277 -11.45 12.63 -23.63
CA LYS A 277 -12.65 13.12 -24.34
C LYS A 277 -12.38 13.68 -25.74
N LYS A 278 -11.14 14.11 -26.04
CA LYS A 278 -10.74 14.61 -27.35
C LYS A 278 -10.25 13.50 -28.30
N ILE A 279 -9.92 12.32 -27.76
CA ILE A 279 -9.36 11.19 -28.54
C ILE A 279 -10.42 10.09 -28.72
N LEU A 280 -11.22 9.85 -27.68
CA LEU A 280 -12.15 8.74 -27.61
C LEU A 280 -13.59 9.18 -27.94
N PRO A 281 -14.43 8.29 -28.48
CA PRO A 281 -15.87 8.51 -28.57
C PRO A 281 -16.48 8.86 -27.21
N SER A 282 -17.57 9.62 -27.21
CA SER A 282 -18.26 10.05 -25.98
C SER A 282 -18.77 8.89 -25.11
N ARG A 283 -18.94 7.70 -25.72
CA ARG A 283 -19.40 6.46 -25.14
C ARG A 283 -18.28 5.41 -25.21
N HIS A 284 -17.17 5.66 -24.53
CA HIS A 284 -16.03 4.74 -24.48
C HIS A 284 -15.83 4.23 -23.05
N VAL A 285 -15.50 2.94 -22.89
CA VAL A 285 -15.37 2.26 -21.58
C VAL A 285 -14.30 2.93 -20.69
N ASP A 286 -13.17 3.34 -21.27
CA ASP A 286 -12.13 4.09 -20.54
C ASP A 286 -12.65 5.39 -19.89
N LEU A 287 -13.62 6.08 -20.53
CA LEU A 287 -14.22 7.28 -19.94
C LEU A 287 -15.08 6.92 -18.71
N ALA A 288 -15.77 5.78 -18.74
CA ALA A 288 -16.53 5.29 -17.60
C ALA A 288 -15.61 4.90 -16.43
N SER A 289 -14.52 4.18 -16.73
CA SER A 289 -13.49 3.83 -15.74
C SER A 289 -12.91 5.08 -15.07
N LEU A 290 -12.64 6.12 -15.86
CA LEU A 290 -12.11 7.37 -15.35
C LEU A 290 -13.12 8.16 -14.51
N TYR A 291 -14.40 8.18 -14.92
CA TYR A 291 -15.46 8.73 -14.09
C TYR A 291 -15.58 8.01 -12.74
N ASN A 292 -15.44 6.68 -12.71
CA ASN A 292 -15.38 5.93 -11.45
C ASN A 292 -14.19 6.36 -10.57
N LEU A 293 -12.98 6.47 -11.12
CA LEU A 293 -11.81 6.92 -10.35
C LEU A 293 -11.98 8.33 -9.74
N ILE A 294 -12.57 9.25 -10.50
CA ILE A 294 -12.90 10.60 -10.02
C ILE A 294 -13.99 10.52 -8.94
N GLY A 295 -15.01 9.67 -9.13
CA GLY A 295 -16.08 9.42 -8.17
C GLY A 295 -15.55 8.88 -6.84
N VAL A 296 -14.66 7.89 -6.87
CA VAL A 296 -14.01 7.32 -5.68
C VAL A 296 -13.19 8.39 -4.95
N SER A 297 -12.42 9.19 -5.70
CA SER A 297 -11.64 10.30 -5.13
C SER A 297 -12.56 11.31 -4.41
N ASN A 298 -13.67 11.73 -5.04
CA ASN A 298 -14.65 12.62 -4.42
C ASN A 298 -15.34 11.99 -3.19
N SER A 299 -15.65 10.69 -3.24
CA SER A 299 -16.24 9.96 -2.12
C SER A 299 -15.31 9.89 -0.91
N LYS A 300 -13.99 9.73 -1.14
CA LYS A 300 -12.96 9.76 -0.08
C LYS A 300 -12.77 11.16 0.51
N MET A 301 -12.98 12.22 -0.28
CA MET A 301 -13.01 13.61 0.20
C MET A 301 -14.30 14.00 0.95
N GLY A 302 -15.30 13.11 1.02
CA GLY A 302 -16.62 13.43 1.59
C GLY A 302 -17.52 14.27 0.67
N LYS A 303 -17.13 14.50 -0.59
CA LYS A 303 -17.94 15.19 -1.60
C LYS A 303 -18.95 14.22 -2.22
N LEU A 304 -19.87 13.72 -1.41
CA LEU A 304 -20.75 12.59 -1.76
C LEU A 304 -21.62 12.89 -2.99
N GLN A 305 -22.14 14.11 -3.13
CA GLN A 305 -22.97 14.50 -4.28
C GLN A 305 -22.19 14.55 -5.60
N ASN A 306 -20.94 15.01 -5.59
CA ASN A 306 -20.08 14.98 -6.76
C ASN A 306 -19.71 13.54 -7.13
N ALA A 307 -19.42 12.69 -6.13
CA ALA A 307 -19.15 11.28 -6.35
C ALA A 307 -20.34 10.58 -7.04
N PHE A 308 -21.56 10.82 -6.55
CA PHE A 308 -22.78 10.30 -7.16
C PHE A 308 -22.90 10.67 -8.64
N LEU A 309 -22.72 11.95 -8.98
CA LEU A 309 -22.82 12.45 -10.35
C LEU A 309 -21.81 11.77 -11.29
N TYR A 310 -20.60 11.48 -10.79
CA TYR A 310 -19.59 10.78 -11.59
C TYR A 310 -19.89 9.29 -11.75
N TYR A 311 -20.35 8.62 -10.69
CA TYR A 311 -20.77 7.23 -10.77
C TYR A 311 -21.98 7.04 -11.70
N GLU A 312 -22.98 7.94 -11.68
CA GLU A 312 -24.11 7.90 -12.63
C GLU A 312 -23.64 8.02 -14.09
N LYS A 313 -22.66 8.89 -14.36
CA LYS A 313 -22.08 9.02 -15.70
C LYS A 313 -21.34 7.76 -16.12
N ALA A 314 -20.59 7.13 -15.21
CA ALA A 314 -19.91 5.87 -15.47
C ALA A 314 -20.93 4.76 -15.77
N LEU A 315 -21.92 4.60 -14.88
CA LEU A 315 -22.95 3.57 -14.97
C LEU A 315 -23.73 3.68 -16.28
N LYS A 316 -24.19 4.88 -16.65
CA LYS A 316 -24.92 5.11 -17.90
C LYS A 316 -24.14 4.69 -19.14
N ILE A 317 -22.83 5.00 -19.19
CA ILE A 317 -21.97 4.59 -20.31
C ILE A 317 -21.83 3.06 -20.34
N GLN A 318 -21.64 2.45 -19.17
CA GLN A 318 -21.45 1.01 -19.05
C GLN A 318 -22.71 0.23 -19.42
N GLU A 319 -23.89 0.60 -18.91
CA GLU A 319 -25.16 -0.05 -19.21
C GLU A 319 -25.55 0.03 -20.70
N GLU A 320 -25.11 1.07 -21.41
CA GLU A 320 -25.37 1.24 -22.85
C GLU A 320 -24.46 0.37 -23.75
N ILE A 321 -23.25 0.01 -23.29
CA ILE A 321 -22.20 -0.56 -24.16
C ILE A 321 -21.80 -1.97 -23.74
N LEU A 322 -21.81 -2.24 -22.43
CA LEU A 322 -21.30 -3.47 -21.87
C LEU A 322 -22.43 -4.49 -21.69
N PRO A 323 -22.13 -5.79 -21.80
CA PRO A 323 -23.04 -6.84 -21.38
C PRO A 323 -23.44 -6.66 -19.91
N SER A 324 -24.64 -7.11 -19.54
CA SER A 324 -25.18 -6.98 -18.18
C SER A 324 -24.33 -7.67 -17.10
N ASN A 325 -23.51 -8.65 -17.48
CA ASN A 325 -22.61 -9.39 -16.60
C ASN A 325 -21.15 -8.87 -16.67
N HIS A 326 -20.90 -7.66 -17.17
CA HIS A 326 -19.53 -7.14 -17.26
C HIS A 326 -18.99 -6.69 -15.89
N ALA A 327 -17.76 -7.09 -15.53
CA ALA A 327 -17.15 -6.78 -14.23
C ALA A 327 -17.10 -5.27 -13.89
N ASP A 328 -16.90 -4.41 -14.89
CA ASP A 328 -16.94 -2.96 -14.69
C ASP A 328 -18.28 -2.43 -14.15
N LEU A 329 -19.42 -3.09 -14.48
CA LEU A 329 -20.72 -2.76 -13.89
C LEU A 329 -20.75 -3.11 -12.40
N ALA A 330 -20.23 -4.28 -12.02
CA ALA A 330 -20.14 -4.69 -10.63
C ALA A 330 -19.33 -3.71 -9.78
N ILE A 331 -18.19 -3.23 -10.30
CA ILE A 331 -17.36 -2.20 -9.64
C ILE A 331 -18.16 -0.90 -9.43
N THR A 332 -18.90 -0.45 -10.45
CA THR A 332 -19.70 0.77 -10.35
C THR A 332 -20.86 0.61 -9.37
N TYR A 333 -21.59 -0.50 -9.42
CA TYR A 333 -22.67 -0.80 -8.48
C TYR A 333 -22.14 -0.86 -7.04
N ASP A 334 -21.01 -1.52 -6.78
CA ASP A 334 -20.42 -1.58 -5.45
C ASP A 334 -20.00 -0.19 -4.95
N ASN A 335 -19.42 0.65 -5.81
CA ASN A 335 -19.07 2.04 -5.50
C ASN A 335 -20.28 2.92 -5.17
N ILE A 336 -21.40 2.75 -5.90
CA ILE A 336 -22.66 3.43 -5.62
C ILE A 336 -23.27 2.89 -4.32
N GLY A 337 -23.23 1.58 -4.08
CA GLY A 337 -23.65 0.95 -2.84
C GLY A 337 -22.95 1.53 -1.62
N LEU A 338 -21.60 1.60 -1.67
CA LEU A 338 -20.78 2.23 -0.62
C LEU A 338 -21.13 3.72 -0.42
N LEU A 339 -21.49 4.44 -1.49
CA LEU A 339 -21.92 5.83 -1.38
C LEU A 339 -23.26 5.96 -0.65
N HIS A 340 -24.24 5.13 -1.01
CA HIS A 340 -25.53 5.09 -0.32
C HIS A 340 -25.40 4.64 1.13
N GLN A 341 -24.47 3.73 1.43
CA GLN A 341 -24.14 3.36 2.81
C GLN A 341 -23.65 4.57 3.62
N LYS A 342 -22.74 5.39 3.07
CA LYS A 342 -22.28 6.63 3.71
C LYS A 342 -23.39 7.66 3.92
N LEU A 343 -24.40 7.66 3.04
CA LEU A 343 -25.57 8.52 3.15
C LEU A 343 -26.65 7.98 4.12
N GLY A 344 -26.49 6.77 4.66
CA GLY A 344 -27.49 6.11 5.50
C GLY A 344 -28.65 5.47 4.72
N ASN A 345 -28.58 5.43 3.39
CA ASN A 345 -29.60 4.86 2.51
C ASN A 345 -29.43 3.34 2.39
N HIS A 346 -29.61 2.61 3.51
CA HIS A 346 -29.26 1.19 3.61
C HIS A 346 -30.00 0.28 2.61
N VAL A 347 -31.29 0.54 2.33
CA VAL A 347 -32.08 -0.24 1.37
C VAL A 347 -31.55 -0.09 -0.06
N THR A 348 -31.22 1.15 -0.46
CA THR A 348 -30.64 1.41 -1.78
C THR A 348 -29.22 0.83 -1.88
N ALA A 349 -28.43 0.94 -0.82
CA ALA A 349 -27.11 0.33 -0.75
C ALA A 349 -27.17 -1.19 -0.91
N LEU A 350 -28.13 -1.84 -0.23
CA LEU A 350 -28.36 -3.29 -0.33
C LEU A 350 -28.63 -3.71 -1.77
N SER A 351 -29.54 -3.01 -2.46
CA SER A 351 -29.89 -3.30 -3.86
C SER A 351 -28.67 -3.25 -4.77
N TYR A 352 -27.84 -2.21 -4.66
CA TYR A 352 -26.65 -2.08 -5.51
C TYR A 352 -25.57 -3.12 -5.18
N HIS A 353 -25.33 -3.41 -3.90
CA HIS A 353 -24.40 -4.47 -3.52
C HIS A 353 -24.87 -5.86 -3.97
N GLN A 354 -26.17 -6.13 -4.00
CA GLN A 354 -26.73 -7.36 -4.55
C GLN A 354 -26.51 -7.46 -6.06
N GLN A 355 -26.77 -6.39 -6.81
CA GLN A 355 -26.48 -6.36 -8.26
C GLN A 355 -24.99 -6.59 -8.55
N ALA A 356 -24.10 -5.99 -7.76
CA ALA A 356 -22.66 -6.21 -7.89
C ALA A 356 -22.28 -7.68 -7.59
N LEU A 357 -22.86 -8.27 -6.54
CA LEU A 357 -22.63 -9.66 -6.16
C LEU A 357 -23.12 -10.62 -7.26
N GLU A 358 -24.32 -10.41 -7.80
CA GLU A 358 -24.90 -11.27 -8.85
C GLU A 358 -23.98 -11.37 -10.07
N ILE A 359 -23.47 -10.22 -10.53
CA ILE A 359 -22.51 -10.17 -11.65
C ILE A 359 -21.22 -10.91 -11.28
N ASN A 360 -20.68 -10.66 -10.08
CA ASN A 360 -19.43 -11.26 -9.66
C ASN A 360 -19.55 -12.78 -9.44
N GLU A 361 -20.69 -13.28 -8.97
CA GLU A 361 -20.95 -14.73 -8.84
C GLU A 361 -21.07 -15.42 -10.22
N GLU A 362 -21.52 -14.71 -11.25
CA GLU A 362 -21.58 -15.22 -12.64
C GLU A 362 -20.20 -15.29 -13.30
N VAL A 363 -19.36 -14.27 -13.08
CA VAL A 363 -18.09 -14.09 -13.82
C VAL A 363 -16.89 -14.69 -13.11
N LEU A 364 -16.86 -14.64 -11.78
CA LEU A 364 -15.70 -15.02 -10.99
C LEU A 364 -15.79 -16.47 -10.51
N SER A 365 -14.63 -17.09 -10.27
CA SER A 365 -14.60 -18.39 -9.58
C SER A 365 -15.20 -18.27 -8.18
N SER A 366 -15.83 -19.34 -7.68
CA SER A 366 -16.47 -19.37 -6.34
C SER A 366 -15.55 -19.05 -5.15
N HIS A 367 -14.23 -19.04 -5.37
CA HIS A 367 -13.22 -18.69 -4.38
C HIS A 367 -12.45 -17.43 -4.79
N HIS A 368 -13.05 -16.51 -5.55
CA HIS A 368 -12.37 -15.28 -5.92
C HIS A 368 -12.37 -14.30 -4.73
N PRO A 369 -11.24 -13.61 -4.43
CA PRO A 369 -11.17 -12.65 -3.31
C PRO A 369 -12.25 -11.57 -3.35
N ASP A 370 -12.62 -11.08 -4.53
CA ASP A 370 -13.65 -10.04 -4.68
C ASP A 370 -15.02 -10.47 -4.15
N LEU A 371 -15.37 -11.76 -4.25
CA LEU A 371 -16.61 -12.28 -3.67
C LEU A 371 -16.63 -12.14 -2.14
N ALA A 372 -15.48 -12.31 -1.48
CA ALA A 372 -15.37 -12.07 -0.04
C ALA A 372 -15.62 -10.60 0.32
N ILE A 373 -15.15 -9.67 -0.53
CA ILE A 373 -15.41 -8.23 -0.36
C ILE A 373 -16.92 -7.95 -0.52
N ASN A 374 -17.56 -8.48 -1.56
CA ASN A 374 -19.00 -8.30 -1.77
C ASN A 374 -19.82 -8.85 -0.59
N TYR A 375 -19.51 -10.06 -0.13
CA TYR A 375 -20.19 -10.64 1.04
C TYR A 375 -19.95 -9.83 2.31
N ASN A 376 -18.74 -9.32 2.54
CA ASN A 376 -18.45 -8.45 3.67
C ASN A 376 -19.22 -7.11 3.59
N ASN A 377 -19.38 -6.51 2.42
CA ASN A 377 -20.17 -5.30 2.22
C ASN A 377 -21.66 -5.56 2.52
N LEU A 378 -22.23 -6.65 1.99
CA LEU A 378 -23.62 -7.04 2.28
C LEU A 378 -23.83 -7.32 3.77
N ALA A 379 -22.91 -8.05 4.41
CA ALA A 379 -22.97 -8.35 5.82
C ALA A 379 -22.98 -7.08 6.69
N GLN A 380 -22.17 -6.08 6.33
CA GLN A 380 -22.18 -4.77 6.99
C GLN A 380 -23.55 -4.09 6.83
N ILE A 381 -24.14 -4.08 5.64
CA ILE A 381 -25.47 -3.49 5.41
C ILE A 381 -26.55 -4.18 6.26
N TYR A 382 -26.57 -5.52 6.27
CA TYR A 382 -27.49 -6.26 7.14
C TYR A 382 -27.25 -5.96 8.63
N THR A 383 -26.00 -5.75 9.04
CA THR A 383 -25.65 -5.32 10.41
C THR A 383 -26.20 -3.93 10.76
N PHE A 384 -26.25 -3.00 9.79
CA PHE A 384 -26.89 -1.68 9.97
C PHE A 384 -28.41 -1.76 9.99
N MET A 385 -28.99 -2.70 9.24
CA MET A 385 -30.43 -2.97 9.24
C MET A 385 -30.90 -3.83 10.41
N GLU A 386 -30.01 -4.16 11.35
CA GLU A 386 -30.26 -5.02 12.52
C GLU A 386 -30.70 -6.46 12.18
N ASP A 387 -30.47 -6.90 10.95
CA ASP A 387 -30.68 -8.28 10.51
C ASP A 387 -29.39 -9.09 10.72
N TYR A 388 -29.14 -9.42 11.98
CA TYR A 388 -27.90 -10.07 12.39
C TYR A 388 -27.74 -11.49 11.85
N VAL A 389 -28.85 -12.19 11.55
CA VAL A 389 -28.80 -13.56 11.01
C VAL A 389 -28.24 -13.54 9.59
N ASN A 390 -28.76 -12.67 8.73
CA ASN A 390 -28.21 -12.52 7.38
C ASN A 390 -26.80 -11.94 7.42
N ALA A 391 -26.51 -11.00 8.31
CA ALA A 391 -25.14 -10.48 8.48
C ALA A 391 -24.13 -11.59 8.77
N LEU A 392 -24.39 -12.44 9.77
CA LEU A 392 -23.51 -13.56 10.12
C LEU A 392 -23.35 -14.55 8.96
N SER A 393 -24.44 -14.91 8.27
CA SER A 393 -24.40 -15.80 7.11
C SER A 393 -23.47 -15.28 5.99
N TYR A 394 -23.54 -13.98 5.67
CA TYR A 394 -22.64 -13.39 4.68
C TYR A 394 -21.20 -13.28 5.18
N TYR A 395 -20.97 -12.92 6.45
CA TYR A 395 -19.61 -12.94 7.00
C TYR A 395 -18.98 -14.34 6.99
N GLU A 396 -19.77 -15.39 7.27
CA GLU A 396 -19.29 -16.78 7.18
C GLU A 396 -18.87 -17.15 5.75
N LYS A 397 -19.62 -16.72 4.73
CA LYS A 397 -19.21 -16.89 3.32
C LYS A 397 -17.91 -16.15 3.01
N ALA A 398 -17.76 -14.91 3.48
CA ALA A 398 -16.54 -14.12 3.29
C ALA A 398 -15.31 -14.77 3.93
N ILE A 399 -15.44 -15.23 5.18
CA ILE A 399 -14.36 -15.95 5.89
C ILE A 399 -13.97 -17.21 5.16
N ARG A 400 -14.95 -18.01 4.71
CA ARG A 400 -14.65 -19.28 4.03
C ARG A 400 -13.78 -19.08 2.80
N ILE A 401 -14.03 -18.03 2.03
CA ILE A 401 -13.20 -17.66 0.87
C ILE A 401 -11.82 -17.18 1.34
N GLN A 402 -11.76 -16.29 2.32
CA GLN A 402 -10.50 -15.75 2.82
C GLN A 402 -9.59 -16.81 3.45
N GLU A 403 -10.13 -17.73 4.25
CA GLU A 403 -9.38 -18.83 4.87
C GLU A 403 -8.81 -19.83 3.85
N LEU A 404 -9.41 -19.92 2.65
CA LEU A 404 -8.92 -20.78 1.57
C LEU A 404 -7.77 -20.17 0.77
N ILE A 405 -7.70 -18.85 0.67
CA ILE A 405 -6.77 -18.14 -0.23
C ILE A 405 -5.65 -17.46 0.55
N LEU A 406 -5.93 -17.01 1.77
CA LEU A 406 -5.02 -16.21 2.57
C LEU A 406 -4.36 -17.07 3.65
N SER A 407 -3.13 -16.73 4.02
CA SER A 407 -2.51 -17.32 5.21
C SER A 407 -3.35 -17.02 6.46
N SER A 408 -3.32 -17.89 7.46
CA SER A 408 -4.05 -17.73 8.73
C SER A 408 -3.74 -16.43 9.48
N ASP A 409 -2.64 -15.75 9.14
CA ASP A 409 -2.21 -14.49 9.74
C ASP A 409 -2.54 -13.27 8.87
N ASN A 410 -3.39 -13.37 7.84
CA ASN A 410 -3.68 -12.24 6.97
C ASN A 410 -4.52 -11.15 7.67
N PRO A 411 -4.12 -9.86 7.64
CA PRO A 411 -4.87 -8.75 8.24
C PRO A 411 -6.33 -8.62 7.76
N ASP A 412 -6.64 -8.99 6.52
CA ASP A 412 -8.01 -8.93 5.98
C ASP A 412 -8.96 -9.86 6.75
N LEU A 413 -8.44 -10.99 7.25
CA LEU A 413 -9.19 -11.91 8.10
C LEU A 413 -9.49 -11.31 9.48
N ALA A 414 -8.58 -10.49 10.01
CA ALA A 414 -8.78 -9.79 11.27
C ALA A 414 -9.95 -8.79 11.18
N ILE A 415 -10.08 -8.08 10.05
CA ILE A 415 -11.19 -7.14 9.81
C ILE A 415 -12.53 -7.88 9.85
N VAL A 416 -12.63 -9.04 9.19
CA VAL A 416 -13.89 -9.80 9.18
C VAL A 416 -14.21 -10.39 10.56
N TYR A 417 -13.21 -10.87 11.31
CA TYR A 417 -13.42 -11.29 12.69
C TYR A 417 -13.86 -10.13 13.60
N ASP A 418 -13.28 -8.94 13.46
CA ASP A 418 -13.74 -7.75 14.21
C ASP A 418 -15.20 -7.41 13.85
N ASN A 419 -15.57 -7.47 12.56
CA ASN A 419 -16.93 -7.22 12.13
C ASN A 419 -17.94 -8.23 12.70
N ILE A 420 -17.61 -9.53 12.72
CA ILE A 420 -18.44 -10.56 13.36
C ILE A 420 -18.55 -10.34 14.86
N GLY A 421 -17.44 -9.97 15.51
CA GLY A 421 -17.43 -9.57 16.92
C GLY A 421 -18.44 -8.45 17.19
N GLY A 422 -18.48 -7.45 16.32
CA GLY A 422 -19.43 -6.34 16.38
C GLY A 422 -20.89 -6.77 16.19
N VAL A 423 -21.17 -7.77 15.36
CA VAL A 423 -22.53 -8.34 15.24
C VAL A 423 -22.96 -9.01 16.54
N TYR A 424 -22.11 -9.88 17.11
CA TYR A 424 -22.41 -10.54 18.38
C TYR A 424 -22.52 -9.55 19.54
N GLU A 425 -21.72 -8.48 19.54
CA GLU A 425 -21.84 -7.38 20.51
C GLU A 425 -23.23 -6.74 20.45
N LYS A 426 -23.73 -6.41 19.26
CA LYS A 426 -25.08 -5.84 19.08
C LYS A 426 -26.20 -6.81 19.49
N MET A 427 -25.97 -8.12 19.36
CA MET A 427 -26.87 -9.16 19.86
C MET A 427 -26.78 -9.38 21.38
N ASN A 428 -25.88 -8.68 22.07
CA ASN A 428 -25.53 -8.90 23.49
C ASN A 428 -24.94 -10.30 23.78
N GLU A 429 -24.40 -10.99 22.77
CA GLU A 429 -23.70 -12.26 22.91
C GLU A 429 -22.20 -12.02 23.19
N PHE A 430 -21.91 -11.42 24.36
CA PHE A 430 -20.60 -10.88 24.70
C PHE A 430 -19.46 -11.92 24.69
N ASP A 431 -19.72 -13.18 25.06
CA ASP A 431 -18.72 -14.24 25.02
C ASP A 431 -18.27 -14.58 23.59
N LYS A 432 -19.23 -14.61 22.65
CA LYS A 432 -18.91 -14.83 21.23
C LYS A 432 -18.21 -13.60 20.64
N ALA A 433 -18.68 -12.40 20.97
CA ALA A 433 -18.01 -11.17 20.54
C ALA A 433 -16.53 -11.16 20.99
N LEU A 434 -16.27 -11.46 22.26
CA LEU A 434 -14.92 -11.54 22.80
C LEU A 434 -14.06 -12.60 22.11
N LEU A 435 -14.63 -13.77 21.77
CA LEU A 435 -13.93 -14.82 21.03
C LEU A 435 -13.42 -14.30 19.69
N PHE A 436 -14.29 -13.62 18.91
CA PHE A 436 -13.93 -13.12 17.59
C PHE A 436 -12.96 -11.93 17.64
N TYR A 437 -13.19 -10.97 18.54
CA TYR A 437 -12.23 -9.88 18.75
C TYR A 437 -10.83 -10.38 19.19
N ARG A 438 -10.75 -11.47 19.97
CA ARG A 438 -9.46 -12.07 20.31
C ARG A 438 -8.77 -12.75 19.12
N LYS A 439 -9.53 -13.33 18.19
CA LYS A 439 -8.97 -13.87 16.94
C LYS A 439 -8.37 -12.75 16.09
N ALA A 440 -9.10 -11.65 15.91
CA ALA A 440 -8.61 -10.46 15.21
C ALA A 440 -7.36 -9.89 15.89
N LEU A 441 -7.38 -9.74 17.21
CA LEU A 441 -6.24 -9.21 17.97
C LEU A 441 -4.98 -10.07 17.77
N LYS A 442 -5.12 -11.40 17.82
CA LYS A 442 -3.99 -12.33 17.65
C LYS A 442 -3.32 -12.17 16.28
N ILE A 443 -4.12 -11.97 15.22
CA ILE A 443 -3.60 -11.73 13.86
C ILE A 443 -2.91 -10.37 13.81
N ASN A 444 -3.60 -9.33 14.28
CA ASN A 444 -3.09 -7.95 14.25
C ASN A 444 -1.79 -7.80 15.05
N GLU A 445 -1.67 -8.41 16.24
CA GLU A 445 -0.44 -8.35 17.05
C GLU A 445 0.76 -9.06 16.39
N LYS A 446 0.49 -10.05 15.52
CA LYS A 446 1.53 -10.80 14.82
C LYS A 446 2.03 -10.10 13.56
N VAL A 447 1.15 -9.43 12.83
CA VAL A 447 1.47 -8.88 11.50
C VAL A 447 1.67 -7.37 11.50
N LEU A 448 0.94 -6.64 12.34
CA LEU A 448 1.03 -5.19 12.37
C LEU A 448 2.14 -4.73 13.31
N ASN A 449 2.69 -3.54 13.04
CA ASN A 449 3.58 -2.90 14.00
C ASN A 449 2.82 -2.57 15.29
N SER A 450 3.52 -2.51 16.43
CA SER A 450 2.90 -2.35 17.75
C SER A 450 2.10 -1.06 17.94
N ASN A 451 2.28 -0.07 17.04
CA ASN A 451 1.61 1.23 17.08
C ASN A 451 0.60 1.37 15.93
N HIS A 452 0.18 0.28 15.28
CA HIS A 452 -0.74 0.36 14.15
C HIS A 452 -2.15 0.75 14.64
N PRO A 453 -2.84 1.72 14.01
CA PRO A 453 -4.18 2.16 14.44
C PRO A 453 -5.22 1.04 14.57
N ASP A 454 -5.16 0.02 13.72
CA ASP A 454 -6.09 -1.12 13.76
C ASP A 454 -6.01 -1.93 15.06
N LEU A 455 -4.81 -2.03 15.68
CA LEU A 455 -4.68 -2.63 17.02
C LEU A 455 -5.48 -1.85 18.07
N ALA A 456 -5.50 -0.51 17.96
CA ALA A 456 -6.27 0.31 18.88
C ALA A 456 -7.78 0.11 18.73
N VAL A 457 -8.26 -0.13 17.51
CA VAL A 457 -9.67 -0.46 17.25
C VAL A 457 -10.04 -1.77 17.94
N THR A 458 -9.28 -2.84 17.70
CA THR A 458 -9.55 -4.14 18.33
C THR A 458 -9.45 -4.07 19.86
N TYR A 459 -8.47 -3.35 20.42
CA TYR A 459 -8.39 -3.13 21.87
C TYR A 459 -9.59 -2.37 22.43
N ASN A 460 -10.05 -1.31 21.75
CA ASN A 460 -11.26 -0.60 22.15
C ASN A 460 -12.49 -1.52 22.15
N ASN A 461 -12.65 -2.33 21.11
CA ASN A 461 -13.76 -3.28 21.01
C ASN A 461 -13.75 -4.30 22.16
N ILE A 462 -12.59 -4.88 22.49
CA ILE A 462 -12.45 -5.75 23.66
C ILE A 462 -12.74 -4.98 24.96
N GLY A 463 -12.30 -3.73 25.05
CA GLY A 463 -12.61 -2.84 26.16
C GLY A 463 -14.11 -2.64 26.36
N ASN A 464 -14.87 -2.45 25.28
CA ASN A 464 -16.34 -2.34 25.31
C ASN A 464 -16.98 -3.61 25.85
N ILE A 465 -16.56 -4.79 25.36
CA ILE A 465 -17.08 -6.07 25.86
C ILE A 465 -16.77 -6.24 27.35
N LYS A 466 -15.56 -5.90 27.78
CA LYS A 466 -15.18 -5.94 29.20
C LYS A 466 -16.00 -4.97 30.05
N PHE A 467 -16.31 -3.79 29.52
CA PHE A 467 -17.21 -2.85 30.17
C PHE A 467 -18.62 -3.40 30.33
N TYR A 468 -19.19 -4.01 29.29
CA TYR A 468 -20.54 -4.61 29.35
C TYR A 468 -20.62 -5.81 30.29
N LEU A 469 -19.51 -6.53 30.47
CA LEU A 469 -19.37 -7.60 31.47
C LEU A 469 -19.05 -7.06 32.89
N GLU A 470 -19.12 -5.74 33.09
CA GLU A 470 -18.82 -5.04 34.36
C GLU A 470 -17.38 -5.25 34.89
N ASP A 471 -16.46 -5.75 34.07
CA ASP A 471 -15.02 -5.84 34.35
C ASP A 471 -14.34 -4.51 34.00
N TYR A 472 -14.65 -3.48 34.78
CA TYR A 472 -14.14 -2.12 34.58
C TYR A 472 -12.61 -2.03 34.64
N SER A 473 -11.97 -2.92 35.40
CA SER A 473 -10.51 -2.97 35.52
C SER A 473 -9.84 -3.37 34.21
N SER A 474 -10.32 -4.45 33.58
CA SER A 474 -9.85 -4.89 32.27
C SER A 474 -10.25 -3.91 31.18
N ALA A 475 -11.46 -3.36 31.22
CA ALA A 475 -11.91 -2.36 30.25
C ALA A 475 -10.96 -1.15 30.21
N MET A 476 -10.63 -0.60 31.39
CA MET A 476 -9.68 0.50 31.53
C MET A 476 -8.28 0.14 30.98
N LEU A 477 -7.79 -1.08 31.22
CA LEU A 477 -6.51 -1.55 30.68
C LEU A 477 -6.51 -1.51 29.15
N PHE A 478 -7.55 -2.07 28.52
CA PHE A 478 -7.67 -2.13 27.07
C PHE A 478 -7.85 -0.75 26.43
N TYR A 479 -8.70 0.12 27.00
CA TYR A 479 -8.85 1.49 26.50
C TYR A 479 -7.57 2.31 26.63
N ARG A 480 -6.78 2.14 27.70
CA ARG A 480 -5.49 2.84 27.84
C ARG A 480 -4.47 2.38 26.81
N LYS A 481 -4.43 1.08 26.48
CA LYS A 481 -3.59 0.56 25.40
C LYS A 481 -3.99 1.15 24.04
N ALA A 482 -5.30 1.16 23.74
CA ALA A 482 -5.82 1.77 22.51
C ALA A 482 -5.47 3.27 22.42
N LEU A 483 -5.66 4.01 23.52
CA LEU A 483 -5.35 5.43 23.60
C LEU A 483 -3.86 5.71 23.35
N GLN A 484 -2.97 4.91 23.96
CA GLN A 484 -1.53 5.04 23.77
C GLN A 484 -1.15 4.86 22.30
N ILE A 485 -1.65 3.82 21.64
CA ILE A 485 -1.41 3.56 20.23
C ILE A 485 -1.90 4.73 19.38
N GLN A 486 -3.14 5.18 19.60
CA GLN A 486 -3.73 6.29 18.85
C GLN A 486 -2.95 7.60 19.02
N GLN A 487 -2.48 7.91 20.23
CA GLN A 487 -1.68 9.12 20.50
C GLN A 487 -0.30 9.09 19.82
N THR A 488 0.26 7.90 19.57
CA THR A 488 1.54 7.75 18.86
C THR A 488 1.40 7.72 17.34
N SER A 489 0.26 7.25 16.82
CA SER A 489 0.08 6.94 15.39
C SER A 489 -0.82 7.93 14.65
N LEU A 490 -1.70 8.64 15.36
CA LEU A 490 -2.69 9.55 14.77
C LEU A 490 -2.40 11.01 15.13
N SER A 491 -3.02 11.93 14.40
CA SER A 491 -2.96 13.35 14.74
C SER A 491 -3.62 13.60 16.10
N ARG A 492 -3.15 14.62 16.82
CA ARG A 492 -3.60 14.95 18.19
C ARG A 492 -5.12 15.14 18.30
N ASN A 493 -5.77 15.61 17.23
CA ASN A 493 -7.21 15.87 17.19
C ASN A 493 -7.96 14.81 16.38
N HIS A 494 -7.41 13.60 16.24
CA HIS A 494 -8.10 12.54 15.50
C HIS A 494 -9.37 12.08 16.24
N PRO A 495 -10.55 11.97 15.58
CA PRO A 495 -11.81 11.60 16.22
C PRO A 495 -11.78 10.29 17.01
N TYR A 496 -10.97 9.31 16.58
CA TYR A 496 -10.80 8.05 17.32
C TYR A 496 -10.25 8.22 18.74
N ILE A 497 -9.43 9.25 18.99
CA ILE A 497 -8.95 9.57 20.34
C ILE A 497 -10.12 10.05 21.20
N ALA A 498 -11.03 10.85 20.64
CA ALA A 498 -12.24 11.30 21.34
C ALA A 498 -13.15 10.13 21.71
N ASN A 499 -13.32 9.14 20.82
CA ASN A 499 -14.12 7.95 21.08
C ASN A 499 -13.54 7.12 22.24
N THR A 500 -12.21 6.97 22.29
CA THR A 500 -11.53 6.29 23.40
C THR A 500 -11.68 7.07 24.71
N TYR A 501 -11.56 8.40 24.69
CA TYR A 501 -11.82 9.23 25.87
C TYR A 501 -13.26 9.12 26.38
N ASN A 502 -14.25 9.12 25.47
CA ASN A 502 -15.64 8.84 25.84
C ASN A 502 -15.79 7.48 26.52
N SER A 503 -15.15 6.44 25.99
CA SER A 503 -15.19 5.09 26.55
C SER A 503 -14.58 5.03 27.95
N ILE A 504 -13.42 5.67 28.15
CA ILE A 504 -12.79 5.81 29.48
C ILE A 504 -13.69 6.60 30.44
N GLY A 505 -14.31 7.69 29.98
CA GLY A 505 -15.24 8.50 30.77
C GLY A 505 -16.46 7.69 31.23
N ILE A 506 -16.97 6.79 30.39
CA ILE A 506 -18.07 5.88 30.73
C ILE A 506 -17.65 4.94 31.86
N VAL A 507 -16.43 4.37 31.81
CA VAL A 507 -15.92 3.50 32.89
C VAL A 507 -15.87 4.27 34.22
N TYR A 508 -15.28 5.47 34.24
CA TYR A 508 -15.22 6.29 35.45
C TYR A 508 -16.62 6.66 35.98
N LYS A 509 -17.57 6.97 35.08
CA LYS A 509 -18.96 7.26 35.46
C LYS A 509 -19.60 6.04 36.14
N SER A 510 -19.41 4.84 35.61
CA SER A 510 -19.94 3.59 36.20
C SER A 510 -19.30 3.28 37.55
N MET A 511 -18.03 3.63 37.73
CA MET A 511 -17.34 3.57 39.03
C MET A 511 -17.73 4.70 40.00
N ARG A 512 -18.65 5.59 39.61
CA ARG A 512 -19.08 6.79 40.36
C ARG A 512 -17.98 7.84 40.59
N GLU A 513 -16.90 7.79 39.81
CA GLU A 513 -15.83 8.80 39.80
C GLU A 513 -16.18 9.94 38.84
N PHE A 514 -17.20 10.73 39.18
CA PHE A 514 -17.81 11.69 38.27
C PHE A 514 -16.87 12.81 37.80
N SER A 515 -15.92 13.25 38.64
CA SER A 515 -14.93 14.27 38.27
C SER A 515 -13.98 13.78 37.18
N ASN A 516 -13.54 12.51 37.26
CA ASN A 516 -12.70 11.90 36.24
C ASN A 516 -13.51 11.71 34.95
N ALA A 517 -14.74 11.21 35.04
CA ALA A 517 -15.63 11.07 33.89
C ALA A 517 -15.83 12.40 33.14
N LEU A 518 -16.11 13.49 33.87
CA LEU A 518 -16.28 14.82 33.30
C LEU A 518 -15.02 15.26 32.51
N SER A 519 -13.84 15.13 33.13
CA SER A 519 -12.58 15.52 32.49
C SER A 519 -12.33 14.77 31.17
N TYR A 520 -12.66 13.48 31.12
CA TYR A 520 -12.50 12.70 29.89
C TYR A 520 -13.53 13.06 28.81
N TYR A 521 -14.79 13.31 29.19
CA TYR A 521 -15.79 13.78 28.23
C TYR A 521 -15.47 15.18 27.68
N GLU A 522 -14.93 16.08 28.50
CA GLU A 522 -14.48 17.41 28.06
C GLU A 522 -13.31 17.31 27.07
N LYS A 523 -12.35 16.41 27.31
CA LYS A 523 -11.27 16.13 26.36
C LYS A 523 -11.79 15.57 25.03
N ALA A 524 -12.78 14.67 25.08
CA ALA A 524 -13.43 14.16 23.88
C ALA A 524 -14.13 15.27 23.11
N LEU A 525 -14.91 16.12 23.80
CA LEU A 525 -15.61 17.24 23.20
C LEU A 525 -14.65 18.25 22.56
N GLN A 526 -13.55 18.60 23.23
CA GLN A 526 -12.53 19.50 22.67
C GLN A 526 -11.93 18.98 21.36
N ILE A 527 -11.67 17.67 21.27
CA ILE A 527 -11.19 17.06 20.02
C ILE A 527 -12.28 17.13 18.94
N GLN A 528 -13.52 16.81 19.28
CA GLN A 528 -14.63 16.85 18.33
C GLN A 528 -14.87 18.28 17.80
N GLU A 529 -14.86 19.30 18.66
CA GLU A 529 -15.00 20.71 18.29
C GLU A 529 -13.91 21.21 17.34
N THR A 530 -12.70 20.66 17.45
CA THR A 530 -11.56 21.04 16.60
C THR A 530 -11.47 20.26 15.29
N SER A 531 -12.10 19.09 15.19
CA SER A 531 -11.90 18.16 14.07
C SER A 531 -13.15 17.82 13.27
N LEU A 532 -14.35 18.05 13.83
CA LEU A 532 -15.61 17.65 13.23
C LEU A 532 -16.50 18.86 12.93
N SER A 533 -17.44 18.68 11.99
CA SER A 533 -18.46 19.68 11.71
C SER A 533 -19.47 19.75 12.87
N PRO A 534 -20.11 20.91 13.14
CA PRO A 534 -20.96 21.10 14.32
C PRO A 534 -22.17 20.15 14.46
N ASN A 535 -22.58 19.49 13.38
CA ASN A 535 -23.69 18.53 13.35
C ASN A 535 -23.23 17.08 13.19
N HIS A 536 -21.95 16.78 13.39
CA HIS A 536 -21.44 15.42 13.27
C HIS A 536 -22.06 14.52 14.36
N SER A 537 -22.40 13.28 13.99
CA SER A 537 -23.10 12.32 14.86
C SER A 537 -22.31 12.00 16.15
N ASP A 538 -20.98 12.01 16.10
CA ASP A 538 -20.11 11.78 17.27
C ASP A 538 -20.37 12.74 18.45
N PHE A 539 -20.81 13.98 18.19
CA PHE A 539 -21.21 14.91 19.25
C PHE A 539 -22.42 14.40 20.04
N MET A 540 -23.34 13.71 19.37
CA MET A 540 -24.54 13.16 20.01
C MET A 540 -24.15 12.22 21.15
N THR A 541 -23.19 11.31 20.93
CA THR A 541 -22.73 10.36 21.96
C THR A 541 -22.09 11.07 23.15
N THR A 542 -21.20 12.05 22.91
CA THR A 542 -20.56 12.81 23.98
C THR A 542 -21.57 13.61 24.80
N TYR A 543 -22.52 14.27 24.14
CA TYR A 543 -23.59 15.02 24.83
C TYR A 543 -24.52 14.10 25.61
N MET A 544 -24.86 12.92 25.11
CA MET A 544 -25.63 11.94 25.87
C MET A 544 -24.88 11.48 27.13
N ASN A 545 -23.57 11.27 27.02
CA ASN A 545 -22.74 10.87 28.15
C ASN A 545 -22.63 11.98 29.21
N LEU A 546 -22.45 13.23 28.78
CA LEU A 546 -22.46 14.40 29.66
C LEU A 546 -23.83 14.61 30.30
N GLY A 547 -24.92 14.49 29.55
CA GLY A 547 -26.28 14.56 30.08
C GLY A 547 -26.49 13.52 31.18
N ALA A 548 -26.18 12.25 30.91
CA ALA A 548 -26.28 11.19 31.91
C ALA A 548 -25.39 11.42 33.15
N LEU A 549 -24.21 12.01 32.98
CA LEU A 549 -23.33 12.37 34.09
C LEU A 549 -23.95 13.48 34.97
N TYR A 550 -24.52 14.51 34.35
CA TYR A 550 -25.18 15.61 35.06
C TYR A 550 -26.47 15.16 35.76
N TYR A 551 -27.23 14.24 35.15
CA TYR A 551 -28.36 13.58 35.81
C TYR A 551 -27.92 12.86 37.09
N ASN A 552 -26.87 12.04 37.02
CA ASN A 552 -26.35 11.28 38.17
C ASN A 552 -25.79 12.17 39.30
N THR A 553 -25.41 13.42 38.99
CA THR A 553 -24.91 14.39 39.96
C THR A 553 -25.99 15.37 40.45
N GLY A 554 -27.26 15.15 40.08
CA GLY A 554 -28.40 15.97 40.49
C GLY A 554 -28.52 17.33 39.79
N LYS A 555 -27.71 17.59 38.75
CA LYS A 555 -27.72 18.84 37.98
C LYS A 555 -28.68 18.72 36.80
N TYR A 556 -29.97 18.60 37.09
CA TYR A 556 -31.01 18.26 36.11
C TYR A 556 -31.16 19.28 34.98
N SER A 557 -31.03 20.59 35.26
CA SER A 557 -31.10 21.64 34.23
C SER A 557 -29.94 21.53 33.21
N THR A 558 -28.73 21.26 33.68
CA THR A 558 -27.56 21.03 32.82
C THR A 558 -27.71 19.72 32.04
N SER A 559 -28.22 18.67 32.68
CA SER A 559 -28.53 17.40 32.02
C SER A 559 -29.50 17.58 30.86
N LEU A 560 -30.59 18.33 31.08
CA LEU A 560 -31.60 18.60 30.06
C LEU A 560 -30.98 19.30 28.86
N SER A 561 -30.19 20.36 29.09
CA SER A 561 -29.51 21.10 28.01
C SER A 561 -28.62 20.21 27.14
N TYR A 562 -27.89 19.26 27.74
CA TYR A 562 -27.06 18.32 26.96
C TYR A 562 -27.89 17.32 26.18
N PHE A 563 -28.99 16.79 26.74
CA PHE A 563 -29.86 15.88 26.00
C PHE A 563 -30.60 16.59 24.85
N GLU A 564 -30.99 17.85 25.01
CA GLU A 564 -31.56 18.68 23.92
C GLU A 564 -30.55 18.89 22.78
N ARG A 565 -29.29 19.19 23.11
CA ARG A 565 -28.21 19.30 22.11
C ARG A 565 -28.00 17.99 21.37
N ALA A 566 -27.98 16.86 22.08
CA ALA A 566 -27.89 15.54 21.47
C ALA A 566 -29.10 15.26 20.56
N LEU A 567 -30.32 15.60 20.99
CA LEU A 567 -31.54 15.44 20.20
C LEU A 567 -31.50 16.25 18.92
N LYS A 568 -31.04 17.51 18.98
CA LYS A 568 -30.91 18.38 17.80
C LYS A 568 -29.99 17.78 16.74
N ILE A 569 -28.87 17.19 17.15
CA ILE A 569 -27.96 16.48 16.23
C ILE A 569 -28.63 15.21 15.69
N GLY A 570 -29.30 14.45 16.56
CA GLY A 570 -30.02 13.24 16.17
C GLY A 570 -31.12 13.50 15.14
N GLN A 571 -31.86 14.61 15.25
CA GLN A 571 -32.89 15.01 14.28
C GLN A 571 -32.34 15.26 12.86
N VAL A 572 -31.07 15.67 12.76
CA VAL A 572 -30.41 15.94 11.47
C VAL A 572 -29.75 14.67 10.92
N SER A 573 -29.30 13.77 11.79
CA SER A 573 -28.41 12.66 11.42
C SER A 573 -29.07 11.27 11.42
N LEU A 574 -30.24 11.11 12.06
CA LEU A 574 -30.91 9.82 12.21
C LEU A 574 -32.36 9.87 11.72
N PRO A 575 -32.92 8.75 11.24
CA PRO A 575 -34.35 8.65 10.94
C PRO A 575 -35.22 8.92 12.18
N GLU A 576 -36.41 9.50 11.99
CA GLU A 576 -37.31 9.87 13.10
C GLU A 576 -37.63 8.70 14.05
N ASN A 577 -37.67 7.47 13.52
CA ASN A 577 -38.01 6.27 14.28
C ASN A 577 -36.80 5.56 14.94
N HIS A 578 -35.60 6.13 14.86
CA HIS A 578 -34.39 5.52 15.41
C HIS A 578 -34.49 5.33 16.93
N SER A 579 -34.03 4.19 17.44
CA SER A 579 -34.10 3.81 18.86
C SER A 579 -33.47 4.85 19.80
N THR A 580 -32.30 5.38 19.43
CA THR A 580 -31.61 6.47 20.15
C THR A 580 -32.45 7.74 20.28
N MET A 581 -33.20 8.13 19.23
CA MET A 581 -34.07 9.31 19.26
C MET A 581 -35.18 9.16 20.28
N LYS A 582 -35.83 7.99 20.30
CA LYS A 582 -36.87 7.66 21.30
C LYS A 582 -36.32 7.69 22.72
N ARG A 583 -35.09 7.19 22.90
CA ARG A 583 -34.40 7.20 24.21
C ARG A 583 -34.11 8.63 24.69
N LEU A 584 -33.62 9.50 23.81
CA LEU A 584 -33.37 10.91 24.10
C LEU A 584 -34.65 11.65 24.49
N GLN A 585 -35.72 11.49 23.72
CA GLN A 585 -37.03 12.07 24.01
C GLN A 585 -37.55 11.61 25.37
N LYS A 586 -37.38 10.32 25.71
CA LYS A 586 -37.76 9.80 27.03
C LYS A 586 -36.95 10.43 28.16
N TYR A 587 -35.63 10.61 28.01
CA TYR A 587 -34.81 11.25 29.04
C TYR A 587 -35.18 12.72 29.24
N ILE A 588 -35.44 13.45 28.15
CA ILE A 588 -35.92 14.84 28.20
C ILE A 588 -37.25 14.92 28.94
N ALA A 589 -38.24 14.09 28.57
CA ALA A 589 -39.56 14.09 29.21
C ALA A 589 -39.53 13.70 30.70
N ILE A 590 -38.54 12.90 31.14
CA ILE A 590 -38.33 12.60 32.56
C ILE A 590 -37.80 13.84 33.27
N LEU A 591 -36.79 14.50 32.71
CA LEU A 591 -36.16 15.69 33.28
C LEU A 591 -37.11 16.89 33.34
N GLU A 592 -37.95 17.08 32.33
CA GLU A 592 -38.98 18.14 32.32
C GLU A 592 -40.03 17.97 33.42
N LYS A 593 -40.19 16.76 33.97
CA LYS A 593 -41.07 16.51 35.13
C LYS A 593 -40.38 16.71 36.47
N GLU A 594 -39.05 16.63 36.50
CA GLU A 594 -38.21 16.76 37.70
C GLU A 594 -37.79 18.23 37.95
N LEU A 595 -37.89 19.09 36.93
CA LEU A 595 -37.66 20.54 36.97
C LEU A 595 -38.97 21.29 37.23
#